data_AF-A0A421JCY5-F1
#
_entry.id   AF-A0A421JCY5-F1
#
_cell.length_a   1.000
_cell.length_b   1.000
_cell.length_c   1.000
_cell.angle_alpha   90.00
_cell.angle_beta   90.00
_cell.angle_gamma   90.00
#
_symmetry.space_group_name_H-M   'P 1'
#
loop_
_entity.id
_entity.type
_entity.pdbx_description
1 polymer ?
#
loop_
_entity_poly.entity_id
_entity_poly.type
_entity_poly.pdbx_seq_one_letter_code
_entity_poly.pdbx_strand_id
1 'polypeptide(L)'
;MPSEEQLEALRTQLWNAGIIGSLRGTLVGLVSGLYLNYKYNKGPNVRFFSTPYKFLYLISWNVAGIIFTTDIAKTKLRHQIAIEDEIKRDTYLQQELAQARR
;
A
#
# COMPACT_ATOMS: atom_id res chain seq x y z
N MET A 1 -19.10 3.74 15.76
CA MET A 1 -18.78 3.89 14.32
C MET A 1 -17.67 4.92 14.21
N PRO A 2 -16.66 4.74 13.34
CA PRO A 2 -15.59 5.74 13.18
C PRO A 2 -16.19 7.09 12.79
N SER A 3 -15.63 8.19 13.30
CA SER A 3 -16.08 9.55 12.95
C SER A 3 -15.75 9.87 11.49
N GLU A 4 -16.47 10.81 10.88
CA GLU A 4 -16.22 11.20 9.48
C GLU A 4 -14.78 11.71 9.26
N GLU A 5 -14.21 12.43 10.23
CA GLU A 5 -12.80 12.85 10.21
C GLU A 5 -11.83 11.67 10.17
N GLN A 6 -12.13 10.58 10.90
CA GLN A 6 -11.30 9.37 10.87
C GLN A 6 -11.37 8.68 9.51
N LEU A 7 -12.54 8.68 8.86
CA LEU A 7 -12.71 8.13 7.51
C LEU A 7 -11.95 8.95 6.46
N GLU A 8 -11.97 10.28 6.55
CA GLU A 8 -11.20 11.15 5.64
C GLU A 8 -9.69 11.01 5.82
N ALA A 9 -9.23 10.93 7.08
CA ALA A 9 -7.82 10.68 7.38
C ALA A 9 -7.37 9.32 6.82
N LEU A 10 -8.21 8.28 6.98
CA LEU A 10 -7.93 6.95 6.42
C LEU A 10 -7.86 6.98 4.89
N ARG A 11 -8.82 7.67 4.26
CA ARG A 11 -8.89 7.82 2.80
C ARG A 11 -7.65 8.54 2.26
N THR A 12 -7.20 9.59 2.92
CA THR A 12 -5.99 10.34 2.53
C THR A 12 -4.73 9.48 2.67
N GLN A 13 -4.61 8.71 3.74
CA GLN A 13 -3.50 7.76 3.91
C GLN A 13 -3.50 6.66 2.86
N LEU A 14 -4.68 6.12 2.52
CA LEU A 14 -4.87 5.15 1.45
C LEU A 14 -4.46 5.71 0.08
N TRP A 15 -4.83 6.97 -0.21
CA TRP A 15 -4.41 7.65 -1.43
C TRP A 15 -2.89 7.83 -1.50
N ASN A 16 -2.26 8.29 -0.42
CA ASN A 16 -0.81 8.40 -0.36
C ASN A 16 -0.11 7.03 -0.51
N ALA A 17 -0.62 6.00 0.13
CA ALA A 17 -0.12 4.63 -0.02
C ALA A 17 -0.30 4.10 -1.46
N GLY A 18 -1.40 4.46 -2.13
CA GLY A 18 -1.64 4.14 -3.53
C GLY A 18 -0.63 4.82 -4.46
N ILE A 19 -0.34 6.11 -4.26
CA ILE A 19 0.66 6.85 -5.04
C ILE A 19 2.07 6.26 -4.84
N ILE A 20 2.44 5.93 -3.60
CA ILE A 20 3.72 5.27 -3.31
C ILE A 20 3.77 3.88 -3.95
N GLY A 21 2.63 3.17 -3.98
CA GLY A 21 2.48 1.88 -4.62
C GLY A 21 2.65 1.93 -6.13
N SER A 22 2.05 2.91 -6.79
CA SER A 22 2.19 3.08 -8.25
C SER A 22 3.62 3.46 -8.63
N LEU A 23 4.29 4.31 -7.85
CA LEU A 23 5.71 4.64 -8.05
C LEU A 23 6.60 3.39 -7.93
N ARG A 24 6.40 2.58 -6.90
CA ARG A 24 7.13 1.31 -6.71
C ARG A 24 6.83 0.32 -7.83
N GLY A 25 5.56 0.18 -8.20
CA GLY A 25 5.13 -0.66 -9.32
C GLY A 25 5.75 -0.23 -10.64
N THR A 26 5.82 1.08 -10.90
CA THR A 26 6.47 1.64 -12.09
C THR A 26 7.96 1.35 -12.10
N LEU A 27 8.66 1.53 -10.98
CA LEU A 27 10.08 1.19 -10.85
C LEU A 27 10.34 -0.29 -11.14
N VAL A 28 9.56 -1.19 -10.53
CA VAL A 28 9.70 -2.63 -10.76
C VAL A 28 9.38 -2.97 -12.22
N GLY A 29 8.30 -2.43 -12.78
CA GLY A 29 7.90 -2.66 -14.16
C GLY A 29 8.92 -2.15 -15.19
N LEU A 30 9.57 -1.02 -14.93
CA LEU A 30 10.63 -0.49 -15.78
C LEU A 30 11.91 -1.32 -15.68
N VAL A 31 12.38 -1.65 -14.47
CA VAL A 31 13.62 -2.43 -14.29
C VAL A 31 13.45 -3.85 -14.85
N SER A 32 12.34 -4.52 -14.52
CA SER A 32 12.03 -5.85 -15.04
C SER A 32 11.75 -5.83 -16.54
N GLY A 33 11.03 -4.83 -17.05
CA GLY A 33 10.76 -4.65 -18.47
C GLY A 33 12.03 -4.38 -19.29
N LEU A 34 12.95 -3.55 -18.78
CA LEU A 34 14.26 -3.30 -19.40
C LEU A 34 15.10 -4.57 -19.43
N TYR A 35 15.14 -5.32 -18.34
CA TYR A 35 15.87 -6.59 -18.26
C TYR A 35 15.32 -7.63 -19.25
N LEU A 36 14.00 -7.80 -19.29
CA LEU A 36 13.34 -8.72 -20.23
C LEU A 36 13.58 -8.30 -21.68
N ASN A 37 13.51 -7.01 -21.99
CA ASN A 37 13.80 -6.49 -23.32
C ASN A 37 15.27 -6.73 -23.69
N TYR A 38 16.23 -6.48 -22.78
CA TYR A 38 17.65 -6.73 -23.02
C TYR A 38 17.96 -8.23 -23.27
N LYS A 39 17.31 -9.13 -22.53
CA LYS A 39 17.56 -10.57 -22.61
C LYS A 39 16.91 -11.22 -23.85
N TYR A 40 15.67 -10.85 -24.17
CA TYR A 40 14.85 -11.56 -25.16
C TYR A 40 14.78 -10.87 -26.53
N ASN A 41 15.25 -9.62 -26.66
CA ASN A 41 15.17 -8.85 -27.91
C ASN A 41 16.48 -8.87 -28.74
N LYS A 42 17.22 -9.99 -28.73
CA LYS A 42 18.50 -10.13 -29.48
C LYS A 42 18.38 -10.91 -30.81
N GLY A 43 17.16 -11.23 -31.27
CA GLY A 43 16.94 -12.01 -32.50
C GLY A 43 16.33 -11.20 -33.66
N PRO A 44 16.58 -11.58 -34.92
CA PRO A 44 16.18 -10.83 -36.11
C PRO A 44 14.67 -10.74 -36.37
N ASN A 45 13.83 -11.46 -35.61
CA ASN A 45 12.37 -11.48 -35.83
C ASN A 45 11.53 -11.47 -34.53
N VAL A 46 12.11 -11.09 -33.39
CA VAL A 46 11.41 -11.19 -32.09
C VAL A 46 10.80 -9.86 -31.69
N ARG A 47 9.59 -9.56 -32.17
CA ARG A 47 8.69 -8.56 -31.53
C ARG A 47 8.07 -9.13 -30.25
N PHE A 48 8.86 -9.78 -29.38
CA PHE A 48 8.36 -10.43 -28.16
C PHE A 48 7.67 -9.42 -27.22
N PHE A 49 8.05 -8.15 -27.32
CA PHE A 49 7.47 -7.05 -26.57
C PHE A 49 6.93 -6.00 -27.56
N SER A 50 5.77 -6.26 -28.18
CA SER A 50 5.08 -5.25 -28.98
C SER A 50 4.63 -4.09 -28.07
N THR A 51 4.57 -2.87 -28.61
CA THR A 51 4.25 -1.64 -27.88
C THR A 51 3.05 -1.78 -26.91
N PRO A 52 1.90 -2.36 -27.31
CA PRO A 52 0.77 -2.53 -26.39
C PRO A 52 1.05 -3.48 -25.22
N TYR A 53 1.80 -4.57 -25.41
CA TYR A 53 2.17 -5.47 -24.31
C TYR A 53 3.12 -4.80 -23.30
N LYS A 54 3.96 -3.86 -23.74
CA LYS A 54 4.79 -3.06 -22.83
C LYS A 54 3.94 -2.21 -21.89
N PHE A 55 2.91 -1.56 -22.44
CA PHE A 55 1.98 -0.74 -21.66
C PHE A 55 1.17 -1.59 -20.68
N LEU A 56 0.61 -2.72 -21.13
CA LEU A 56 -0.11 -3.63 -20.25
C LEU A 56 0.79 -4.17 -19.13
N TYR A 57 2.03 -4.53 -19.44
CA TYR A 57 3.01 -4.99 -18.44
C TYR A 57 3.26 -3.93 -17.35
N LEU A 58 3.46 -2.67 -17.76
CA LEU A 58 3.69 -1.57 -16.83
C LEU A 58 2.44 -1.24 -16.01
N ILE A 59 1.24 -1.32 -16.60
CA ILE A 59 -0.03 -1.15 -15.90
C ILE A 59 -0.23 -2.28 -14.87
N SER A 60 0.03 -3.54 -15.23
CA SER A 60 -0.08 -4.67 -14.30
C SER A 60 0.83 -4.49 -13.08
N TRP A 61 2.08 -4.04 -13.29
CA TRP A 61 2.98 -3.76 -12.18
C TRP A 61 2.55 -2.57 -11.32
N ASN A 62 1.95 -1.54 -11.90
CA ASN A 62 1.37 -0.43 -11.16
C ASN A 62 0.21 -0.88 -10.26
N VAL A 63 -0.71 -1.68 -10.80
CA VAL A 63 -1.85 -2.23 -10.04
C VAL A 63 -1.35 -3.12 -8.91
N ALA A 64 -0.39 -4.01 -9.18
CA ALA A 64 0.23 -4.84 -8.16
C ALA A 64 0.89 -3.99 -7.06
N GLY A 65 1.64 -2.96 -7.43
CA GLY A 65 2.28 -2.03 -6.49
C GLY A 65 1.29 -1.34 -5.58
N ILE A 66 0.16 -0.84 -6.12
CA ILE A 66 -0.92 -0.21 -5.35
C ILE A 66 -1.54 -1.21 -4.36
N ILE A 67 -1.81 -2.45 -4.80
CA ILE A 67 -2.42 -3.48 -3.94
C ILE A 67 -1.50 -3.80 -2.76
N PHE A 68 -0.21 -4.08 -3.02
CA PHE A 68 0.74 -4.42 -1.96
C PHE A 68 0.95 -3.28 -0.97
N THR A 69 1.10 -2.03 -1.42
CA THR A 69 1.28 -0.91 -0.49
C THR A 69 0.01 -0.61 0.29
N THR A 70 -1.15 -0.75 -0.34
CA THR A 70 -2.45 -0.62 0.33
C THR A 70 -2.63 -1.69 1.40
N ASP A 71 -2.25 -2.94 1.12
CA ASP A 71 -2.35 -4.05 2.07
C ASP A 71 -1.42 -3.85 3.28
N ILE A 72 -0.18 -3.42 3.04
CA ILE A 72 0.77 -3.06 4.09
C ILE A 72 0.24 -1.89 4.93
N ALA A 73 -0.32 -0.86 4.29
CA ALA A 73 -0.89 0.29 4.99
C ALA A 73 -2.08 -0.11 5.86
N LYS A 74 -3.00 -0.94 5.33
CA LYS A 74 -4.12 -1.50 6.10
C LYS A 74 -3.65 -2.31 7.30
N THR A 75 -2.61 -3.12 7.13
CA THR A 75 -2.05 -3.94 8.21
C THR A 75 -1.47 -3.05 9.32
N LYS A 76 -0.70 -2.01 8.95
CA LYS A 76 -0.17 -1.04 9.92
C LYS A 76 -1.27 -0.25 10.63
N LEU A 77 -2.32 0.13 9.91
CA LEU A 77 -3.48 0.83 10.48
C LEU A 77 -4.23 -0.04 11.48
N ARG A 78 -4.49 -1.32 11.15
CA ARG A 78 -5.09 -2.27 12.08
C ARG A 78 -4.28 -2.42 13.36
N HIS A 79 -2.96 -2.49 13.23
CA HIS A 79 -2.08 -2.60 14.38
C HIS A 79 -2.08 -1.34 15.24
N GLN A 80 -2.14 -0.15 14.63
CA GLN A 80 -2.26 1.12 15.36
C GLN A 80 -3.58 1.23 16.09
N ILE A 81 -4.69 0.85 15.45
CA ILE A 81 -6.02 0.83 16.08
C ILE A 81 -6.05 -0.12 17.28
N ALA A 82 -5.49 -1.32 17.15
CA ALA A 82 -5.42 -2.28 18.24
C ALA A 82 -4.64 -1.75 19.45
N ILE A 83 -3.51 -1.09 19.21
CA ILE A 83 -2.71 -0.44 20.27
C ILE A 83 -3.49 0.71 20.92
N GLU A 84 -4.18 1.53 20.12
CA GLU A 84 -4.95 2.66 20.62
C GLU A 84 -6.13 2.20 21.50
N ASP A 85 -6.80 1.12 21.14
CA ASP A 85 -7.86 0.52 21.93
C ASP A 85 -7.32 -0.06 23.26
N GLU A 86 -6.15 -0.70 23.26
CA GLU A 86 -5.49 -1.16 24.48
C GLU A 86 -5.12 0.01 25.40
N ILE A 87 -4.53 1.08 24.86
CA ILE A 87 -4.16 2.29 25.62
C ILE A 87 -5.41 2.97 26.19
N LYS A 88 -6.48 3.11 25.40
CA LYS A 88 -7.74 3.67 25.88
C LYS A 88 -8.30 2.84 27.03
N ARG A 89 -8.31 1.52 26.89
CA ARG A 89 -8.77 0.61 27.94
C ARG A 89 -7.96 0.74 29.22
N ASP A 90 -6.62 0.81 29.13
CA ASP A 90 -5.76 0.99 30.30
C ASP A 90 -6.00 2.35 30.98
N THR A 91 -6.18 3.40 30.19
CA THR A 91 -6.50 4.75 30.68
C THR A 91 -7.83 4.78 31.44
N TYR A 92 -8.87 4.11 30.92
CA TYR A 92 -10.17 3.99 31.59
C TYR A 92 -10.05 3.22 32.91
N LEU A 93 -9.31 2.10 32.93
CA LEU A 93 -9.08 1.32 34.14
C LEU A 93 -8.32 2.13 35.20
N GLN A 94 -7.32 2.91 34.80
CA GLN A 94 -6.60 3.80 35.71
C GLN A 94 -7.50 4.90 36.27
N GLN A 95 -8.40 5.46 35.46
CA GLN A 95 -9.38 6.45 35.92
C GLN A 95 -10.38 5.84 36.91
N GLU A 96 -10.92 4.66 36.64
CA GLU A 96 -11.80 3.95 37.58
C GLU A 96 -11.08 3.60 38.89
N LEU A 97 -9.84 3.13 38.81
CA LEU A 97 -9.02 2.86 40.00
C LEU A 97 -8.71 4.14 40.79
N ALA A 98 -8.45 5.26 40.12
CA ALA A 98 -8.21 6.55 40.77
C ALA A 98 -9.49 7.11 41.42
N GLN A 99 -10.66 6.85 40.83
CA GLN A 99 -11.96 7.29 41.32
C GLN A 99 -12.46 6.39 42.47
N ALA A 100 -12.18 5.09 42.43
CA ALA A 100 -12.48 4.13 43.51
C ALA A 100 -11.55 4.27 44.73
N ARG A 101 -10.43 4.99 44.61
CA ARG A 101 -9.48 5.27 45.70
C ARG A 101 -9.80 6.56 46.46
N ARG A 102 -10.86 7.29 46.08
CA ARG A 102 -11.42 8.43 46.82
C ARG A 102 -12.68 7.99 47.56
#